data_AF-A0A921ZB87-F1
#
_entry.id   AF-A0A921ZB87-F1
#
_cell.length_a   1.000
_cell.length_b   1.000
_cell.length_c   1.000
_cell.angle_alpha   90.00
_cell.angle_beta   90.00
_cell.angle_gamma   90.00
#
_symmetry.space_group_name_H-M   'P 1'
#
loop_
_entity.id
_entity.type
_entity.pdbx_description
1 polymer ?
#
loop_
_entity_poly.entity_id
_entity_poly.type
_entity_poly.pdbx_seq_one_letter_code
_entity_poly.pdbx_strand_id
1 'polypeptide(L)'
;MNILDKLSDKEFIPFLQSLGVDTRNQSFEWMLNNPDFAPALEWMYNNLDYSNVLTTREKRRYAEIQKRNNQIGIEISTNEIDENIASITEQYPGICLPGEQEALEDMRIDIDAQKERLHLIEKQENVVGDLIVQNEHTNEQLNLEITKLNAAQQQTSEEEKTTAEECIKLAENVETLVEDITQLVGKTMDFYGNCGDNKETAQTLFTFGPFEQYKQSQDLFQSHFDLYTSKKFLKRQTDTVTDDNMVLNEAKHIEERLSDAITAYIESKAELCGEQAKLELVANYNNPHPSQISMNIIEAQTTVQLLEQEEGVLEQHAHHAAKELAEERTTLAGDTAASAALAVREEIHEDLAYLLDNAQHALALDKILYCALRHELRNVEEFLQFASQLRMYVNGENEAIASRIDSMLEISSEQSAREQRLQTSDRLVECLYNILNAPCTDGVHLVKLYRELQENIRELRTAVGDACDKRKEELMRFKETTRPLIEYIWDGCTKQPNCTDKTVASLAHALSHEMARVDERILEASASFSSVKNGDKQHLRKLWQWFLTDPSKLLAAVKAAQSGKFNL
;
A
#
# COMPACT_ATOMS: atom_id res chain seq x y z
N MET A 1 77.75 -11.21 52.03
CA MET A 1 78.87 -11.48 52.97
C MET A 1 80.14 -10.76 52.52
N ASN A 2 80.26 -9.44 52.75
CA ASN A 2 81.52 -8.67 52.61
C ASN A 2 81.44 -7.32 53.37
N ILE A 3 80.72 -7.28 54.50
CA ILE A 3 80.59 -6.10 55.39
C ILE A 3 80.85 -6.47 56.87
N LEU A 4 81.33 -7.70 57.15
CA LEU A 4 81.61 -8.12 58.52
C LEU A 4 82.97 -7.63 59.06
N ASP A 5 83.88 -7.15 58.20
CA ASP A 5 85.23 -6.70 58.59
C ASP A 5 85.31 -5.27 59.17
N LYS A 6 84.18 -4.66 59.55
CA LYS A 6 84.15 -3.28 60.10
C LYS A 6 83.40 -3.10 61.42
N LEU A 7 82.89 -4.16 62.03
CA LEU A 7 82.27 -4.08 63.35
C LEU A 7 83.33 -4.35 64.42
N SER A 8 83.83 -3.27 65.03
CA SER A 8 84.78 -3.41 66.14
C SER A 8 84.04 -3.70 67.45
N ASP A 9 84.63 -4.55 68.31
CA ASP A 9 84.10 -4.86 69.65
C ASP A 9 83.75 -3.59 70.46
N LYS A 10 84.42 -2.47 70.18
CA LYS A 10 84.20 -1.17 70.84
C LYS A 10 82.85 -0.52 70.54
N GLU A 11 82.21 -0.85 69.42
CA GLU A 11 80.94 -0.24 69.00
C GLU A 11 79.75 -1.20 69.22
N PHE A 12 80.00 -2.51 69.10
CA PHE A 12 78.93 -3.51 69.18
C PHE A 12 78.56 -3.89 70.62
N ILE A 13 79.53 -3.94 71.55
CA ILE A 13 79.27 -4.26 72.96
C ILE A 13 78.38 -3.20 73.63
N PRO A 14 78.60 -1.88 73.44
CA PRO A 14 77.71 -0.85 73.98
C PRO A 14 76.30 -0.88 73.36
N PHE A 15 76.18 -1.23 72.08
CA PHE A 15 74.89 -1.36 71.41
C PHE A 15 74.03 -2.49 72.03
N LEU A 16 74.62 -3.66 72.25
CA LEU A 16 73.93 -4.76 72.93
C LEU A 16 73.55 -4.42 74.38
N GLN A 17 74.41 -3.71 75.11
CA GLN A 17 74.08 -3.21 76.45
C GLN A 17 72.90 -2.22 76.42
N SER A 18 72.81 -1.36 75.41
CA SER A 18 71.68 -0.43 75.24
C SER A 18 70.33 -1.13 74.98
N LEU A 19 70.38 -2.36 74.45
CA LEU A 19 69.22 -3.23 74.27
C LEU A 19 68.91 -4.08 75.53
N GLY A 20 69.65 -3.85 76.63
CA GLY A 20 69.45 -4.55 77.91
C GLY A 20 70.11 -5.93 78.00
N VAL A 21 71.01 -6.27 77.07
CA VAL A 21 71.71 -7.56 77.04
C VAL A 21 72.99 -7.48 77.89
N ASP A 22 73.16 -8.39 78.84
CA ASP A 22 74.31 -8.40 79.77
C ASP A 22 75.55 -9.07 79.12
N THR A 23 76.44 -8.25 78.56
CA THR A 23 77.52 -8.72 77.66
C THR A 23 78.81 -9.14 78.36
N ARG A 24 78.96 -8.94 79.68
CA ARG A 24 80.13 -9.32 80.50
C ARG A 24 81.52 -8.98 79.91
N ASN A 25 81.61 -7.97 79.03
CA ASN A 25 82.83 -7.52 78.32
C ASN A 25 83.59 -8.63 77.55
N GLN A 26 82.89 -9.60 76.95
CA GLN A 26 83.54 -10.61 76.08
C GLN A 26 83.51 -10.19 74.61
N SER A 27 84.46 -10.72 73.81
CA SER A 27 84.61 -10.35 72.38
C SER A 27 83.46 -10.87 71.51
N PHE A 28 83.19 -10.18 70.40
CA PHE A 28 82.08 -10.48 69.49
C PHE A 28 82.12 -11.90 68.91
N GLU A 29 83.31 -12.39 68.56
CA GLU A 29 83.50 -13.78 68.07
C GLU A 29 83.10 -14.84 69.10
N TRP A 30 83.23 -14.53 70.39
CA TRP A 30 82.84 -15.45 71.44
C TRP A 30 81.32 -15.47 71.65
N MET A 31 80.66 -14.30 71.56
CA MET A 31 79.21 -14.17 71.74
C MET A 31 78.40 -14.88 70.63
N LEU A 32 78.91 -14.93 69.40
CA LEU A 32 78.27 -15.65 68.28
C LEU A 32 78.20 -17.17 68.49
N ASN A 33 79.11 -17.74 69.29
CA ASN A 33 79.17 -19.17 69.55
C ASN A 33 78.49 -19.58 70.86
N ASN A 34 77.91 -18.62 71.60
CA ASN A 34 77.27 -18.89 72.89
C ASN A 34 75.73 -18.89 72.73
N PRO A 35 75.03 -20.00 73.09
CA PRO A 35 73.58 -20.13 72.92
C PRO A 35 72.77 -19.10 73.71
N ASP A 36 73.31 -18.51 74.78
CA ASP A 36 72.61 -17.50 75.58
C ASP A 36 72.33 -16.20 74.80
N PHE A 37 73.07 -15.93 73.71
CA PHE A 37 72.90 -14.73 72.87
C PHE A 37 72.08 -14.99 71.58
N ALA A 38 71.68 -16.24 71.33
CA ALA A 38 70.88 -16.60 70.16
C ALA A 38 69.53 -15.85 70.08
N PRO A 39 68.77 -15.63 71.16
CA PRO A 39 67.50 -14.91 71.10
C PRO A 39 67.66 -13.45 70.66
N ALA A 40 68.76 -12.79 71.05
CA ALA A 40 69.04 -11.41 70.67
C ALA A 40 69.41 -11.30 69.18
N LEU A 41 70.18 -12.26 68.66
CA LEU A 41 70.55 -12.31 67.24
C LEU A 41 69.36 -12.66 66.36
N GLU A 42 68.48 -13.56 66.82
CA GLU A 42 67.24 -13.90 66.13
C GLU A 42 66.26 -12.72 66.10
N TRP A 43 66.16 -11.97 67.20
CA TRP A 43 65.41 -10.72 67.21
C TRP A 43 65.98 -9.69 66.22
N MET A 44 67.30 -9.52 66.17
CA MET A 44 67.94 -8.62 65.21
C MET A 44 67.67 -9.04 63.76
N TYR A 45 67.76 -10.33 63.45
CA TYR A 45 67.48 -10.83 62.11
C TYR A 45 66.03 -10.59 61.68
N ASN A 46 65.08 -10.77 62.60
CA ASN A 46 63.66 -10.62 62.30
C ASN A 46 63.18 -9.15 62.25
N ASN A 47 63.91 -8.22 62.88
CA ASN A 47 63.45 -6.83 63.05
C ASN A 47 64.35 -5.78 62.37
N LEU A 48 65.53 -6.14 61.84
CA LEU A 48 66.39 -5.22 61.09
C LEU A 48 66.33 -5.53 59.59
N ASP A 49 65.63 -4.69 58.84
CA ASP A 49 65.60 -4.71 57.37
C ASP A 49 66.09 -3.38 56.77
N TYR A 50 66.09 -3.28 55.43
CA TYR A 50 66.46 -2.04 54.73
C TYR A 50 65.50 -0.86 54.96
N SER A 51 64.27 -1.11 55.43
CA SER A 51 63.29 -0.08 55.78
C SER A 51 63.51 0.52 57.18
N ASN A 52 64.20 -0.19 58.07
CA ASN A 52 64.53 0.27 59.43
C ASN A 52 65.90 0.95 59.56
N VAL A 53 66.67 1.04 58.46
CA VAL A 53 67.94 1.76 58.41
C VAL A 53 67.69 3.23 58.06
N LEU A 54 67.83 4.12 59.04
CA LEU A 54 67.72 5.57 58.84
C LEU A 54 68.64 6.04 57.70
N THR A 55 68.03 6.48 56.60
CA THR A 55 68.76 7.01 55.45
C THR A 55 69.49 8.30 55.83
N THR A 56 70.53 8.68 55.07
CA THR A 56 71.32 9.90 55.36
C THR A 56 70.46 11.17 55.36
N ARG A 57 69.34 11.15 54.63
CA ARG A 57 68.32 12.21 54.60
C ARG A 57 67.51 12.25 55.89
N GLU A 58 67.07 11.10 56.40
CA GLU A 58 66.33 11.00 57.66
C GLU A 58 67.20 11.30 58.87
N LYS A 59 68.48 10.88 58.86
CA LYS A 59 69.45 11.33 59.88
C LYS A 59 69.62 12.84 59.92
N ARG A 60 69.63 13.54 58.77
CA ARG A 60 69.65 15.01 58.73
C ARG A 60 68.34 15.61 59.24
N ARG A 61 67.20 15.05 58.85
CA ARG A 61 65.88 15.50 59.27
C ARG A 61 65.68 15.33 60.78
N TYR A 62 66.12 14.20 61.33
CA TYR A 62 66.13 13.94 62.77
C TYR A 62 67.09 14.88 63.50
N ALA A 63 68.30 15.13 62.98
CA ALA A 63 69.22 16.10 63.56
C ALA A 63 68.68 17.55 63.51
N GLU A 64 67.92 17.92 62.47
CA GLU A 64 67.21 19.20 62.38
C GLU A 64 66.04 19.29 63.36
N ILE A 65 65.26 18.22 63.53
CA ILE A 65 64.18 18.13 64.52
C ILE A 65 64.74 18.18 65.94
N GLN A 66 65.85 17.49 66.22
CA GLN A 66 66.52 17.51 67.52
C GLN A 66 67.17 18.88 67.80
N LYS A 67 67.68 19.57 66.77
CA LYS A 67 68.10 20.99 66.88
C LYS A 67 66.93 21.92 67.16
N ARG A 68 65.77 21.69 66.55
CA ARG A 68 64.54 22.46 66.81
C ARG A 68 64.00 22.19 68.21
N ASN A 69 63.96 20.93 68.66
CA ASN A 69 63.53 20.54 70.01
C ASN A 69 64.52 20.98 71.10
N ASN A 70 65.82 21.15 70.80
CA ASN A 70 66.79 21.71 71.75
C ASN A 70 66.81 23.26 71.76
N GLN A 71 66.28 23.93 70.73
CA GLN A 71 66.16 25.39 70.67
C GLN A 71 64.81 25.91 71.17
N ILE A 72 63.83 25.02 71.25
CA ILE A 72 62.48 25.29 71.72
C ILE A 72 62.17 24.16 72.71
N GLY A 73 62.36 24.42 74.00
CA GLY A 73 62.04 23.46 75.07
C GLY A 73 60.53 23.22 75.15
N ILE A 74 59.99 22.52 74.16
CA ILE A 74 58.61 22.07 74.10
C ILE A 74 58.69 20.55 73.98
N GLU A 75 58.60 19.89 75.14
CA GLU A 75 57.90 18.61 75.18
C GLU A 75 56.46 18.92 74.75
N ILE A 76 56.10 18.61 73.50
CA ILE A 76 54.72 18.77 73.04
C ILE A 76 53.89 17.83 73.92
N SER A 77 53.00 18.40 74.73
CA SER A 77 52.15 17.59 75.61
C SER A 77 51.21 16.76 74.74
N THR A 78 50.87 15.55 75.18
CA THR A 78 49.98 14.63 74.46
C THR A 78 48.66 15.30 74.03
N ASN A 79 48.17 16.26 74.83
CA ASN A 79 46.93 16.98 74.56
C ASN A 79 47.00 17.91 73.33
N GLU A 80 48.15 18.56 73.07
CA GLU A 80 48.31 19.43 71.90
C GLU A 80 48.44 18.63 70.60
N ILE A 81 48.89 17.37 70.69
CA ILE A 81 48.94 16.45 69.55
C ILE A 81 47.51 16.00 69.19
N ASP A 82 46.71 15.63 70.19
CA ASP A 82 45.33 15.20 69.99
C ASP A 82 44.44 16.33 69.42
N GLU A 83 44.63 17.58 69.86
CA GLU A 83 43.93 18.75 69.30
C GLU A 83 44.30 19.01 67.83
N ASN A 84 45.58 18.82 67.47
CA ASN A 84 46.02 18.98 66.09
C ASN A 84 45.54 17.83 65.20
N ILE A 85 45.50 16.59 65.72
CA ILE A 85 44.92 15.43 65.03
C ILE A 85 43.43 15.68 64.76
N ALA A 86 42.68 16.13 65.78
CA ALA A 86 41.26 16.45 65.66
C ALA A 86 41.00 17.53 64.58
N SER A 87 41.81 18.60 64.57
CA SER A 87 41.74 19.68 63.57
C SER A 87 41.99 19.19 62.14
N ILE A 88 42.93 18.25 61.94
CA ILE A 88 43.23 17.66 60.63
C ILE A 88 42.09 16.75 60.16
N THR A 89 41.53 15.92 61.06
CA THR A 89 40.37 15.07 60.74
C THR A 89 39.11 15.89 60.44
N GLU A 90 38.95 17.07 61.04
CA GLU A 90 37.83 17.97 60.76
C GLU A 90 38.00 18.71 59.42
N GLN A 91 39.23 19.11 59.07
CA GLN A 91 39.51 19.74 57.77
C GLN A 91 39.43 18.77 56.59
N TYR A 92 39.76 17.50 56.80
CA TYR A 92 39.76 16.47 55.76
C TYR A 92 38.99 15.23 56.25
N PRO A 93 37.65 15.26 56.15
CA PRO A 93 36.83 14.13 56.56
C PRO A 93 37.17 12.89 55.72
N GLY A 94 37.54 11.81 56.41
CA GLY A 94 37.89 10.53 55.79
C GLY A 94 39.38 10.24 55.66
N ILE A 95 40.30 11.07 56.18
CA ILE A 95 41.73 10.70 56.25
C ILE A 95 41.98 9.72 57.41
N CYS A 96 42.49 8.53 57.10
CA CYS A 96 42.89 7.53 58.10
C CYS A 96 44.18 7.97 58.82
N LEU A 97 44.18 7.87 60.16
CA LEU A 97 45.38 8.13 60.95
C LEU A 97 46.34 6.92 60.90
N PRO A 98 47.66 7.14 60.86
CA PRO A 98 48.62 6.03 60.86
C PRO A 98 48.51 5.21 62.16
N GLY A 99 48.02 3.96 62.05
CA GLY A 99 47.82 3.04 63.17
C GLY A 99 46.39 2.51 63.32
N GLU A 100 45.40 3.13 62.67
CA GLU A 100 44.02 2.64 62.62
C GLU A 100 43.84 1.64 61.47
N GLN A 101 44.09 0.36 61.76
CA GLN A 101 44.05 -0.71 60.76
C GLN A 101 42.66 -0.89 60.13
N GLU A 102 41.59 -0.75 60.93
CA GLU A 102 40.20 -0.90 60.47
C GLU A 102 39.81 0.22 59.49
N ALA A 103 40.11 1.48 59.82
CA ALA A 103 39.80 2.61 58.95
C ALA A 103 40.56 2.56 57.60
N LEU A 104 41.80 2.06 57.61
CA LEU A 104 42.58 1.83 56.38
C LEU A 104 41.99 0.71 55.51
N GLU A 105 41.44 -0.33 56.13
CA GLU A 105 40.79 -1.43 55.41
C GLU A 105 39.46 -0.97 54.79
N ASP A 106 38.66 -0.18 55.52
CA ASP A 106 37.44 0.44 55.00
C ASP A 106 37.74 1.36 53.80
N MET A 107 38.75 2.23 53.90
CA MET A 107 39.15 3.09 52.78
C MET A 107 39.63 2.27 51.58
N ARG A 108 40.31 1.14 51.81
CA ARG A 108 40.76 0.26 50.73
C ARG A 108 39.57 -0.38 50.01
N ILE A 109 38.57 -0.85 50.76
CA ILE A 109 37.32 -1.39 50.19
C ILE A 109 36.61 -0.31 49.35
N ASP A 110 36.51 0.92 49.87
CA ASP A 110 35.91 2.04 49.14
C ASP A 110 36.68 2.38 47.85
N ILE A 111 38.01 2.41 47.91
CA ILE A 111 38.86 2.63 46.74
C ILE A 111 38.64 1.54 45.69
N ASP A 112 38.58 0.28 46.12
CA ASP A 112 38.39 -0.85 45.20
C ASP A 112 36.97 -0.83 44.59
N ALA A 113 35.95 -0.47 45.37
CA ALA A 113 34.59 -0.25 44.85
C ALA A 113 34.51 0.90 43.83
N GLN A 114 35.25 2.00 44.05
CA GLN A 114 35.33 3.10 43.09
C GLN A 114 36.08 2.70 41.81
N LYS A 115 37.12 1.85 41.91
CA LYS A 115 37.81 1.30 40.73
C LYS A 115 36.91 0.40 39.91
N GLU A 116 36.13 -0.47 40.55
CA GLU A 116 35.15 -1.31 39.83
C GLU A 116 34.09 -0.46 39.13
N ARG A 117 33.61 0.60 39.79
CA ARG A 117 32.67 1.55 39.19
C ARG A 117 33.29 2.27 37.98
N LEU A 118 34.54 2.68 38.08
CA LEU A 118 35.27 3.31 36.97
C LEU A 118 35.41 2.34 35.79
N HIS A 119 35.81 1.09 36.04
CA HIS A 119 35.93 0.06 35.01
C HIS A 119 34.58 -0.23 34.33
N LEU A 120 33.47 -0.20 35.07
CA LEU A 120 32.13 -0.35 34.48
C LEU A 120 31.80 0.82 33.54
N ILE A 121 32.15 2.05 33.93
CA ILE A 121 31.93 3.25 33.12
C ILE A 121 32.79 3.21 31.85
N GLU A 122 34.06 2.84 31.94
CA GLU A 122 34.94 2.67 30.78
C GLU A 122 34.39 1.62 29.80
N LYS A 123 33.84 0.51 30.33
CA LYS A 123 33.17 -0.50 29.50
C LYS A 123 31.93 0.06 28.81
N GLN A 124 31.14 0.89 29.50
CA GLN A 124 29.98 1.55 28.90
C GLN A 124 30.39 2.56 27.82
N GLU A 125 31.47 3.31 28.04
CA GLU A 125 32.02 4.24 27.05
C GLU A 125 32.44 3.52 25.77
N ASN A 126 33.11 2.37 25.89
CA ASN A 126 33.48 1.54 24.74
C ASN A 126 32.25 1.06 23.95
N VAL A 127 31.22 0.57 24.64
CA VAL A 127 29.96 0.13 23.99
C VAL A 127 29.27 1.29 23.26
N VAL A 128 29.26 2.49 23.86
CA VAL A 128 28.70 3.68 23.20
C VAL A 128 29.54 4.08 21.98
N GLY A 129 30.86 3.97 22.06
CA GLY A 129 31.77 4.17 20.91
C GLY A 129 31.45 3.23 19.75
N ASP A 130 31.29 1.93 20.03
CA ASP A 130 30.92 0.93 19.03
C ASP A 130 29.55 1.23 18.40
N LEU A 131 28.56 1.65 19.21
CA LEU A 131 27.23 2.03 18.73
C LEU A 131 27.27 3.28 17.82
N ILE A 132 28.14 4.25 18.11
CA ILE A 132 28.32 5.43 17.25
C ILE A 132 28.88 5.01 15.89
N VAL A 133 29.92 4.17 15.86
CA VAL A 133 30.52 3.66 14.62
C VAL A 133 29.50 2.85 13.82
N GLN A 134 28.71 1.99 14.49
CA GLN A 134 27.65 1.24 13.84
C GLN A 134 26.59 2.17 13.23
N ASN A 135 26.21 3.24 13.93
CA ASN A 135 25.25 4.23 13.45
C ASN A 135 25.77 4.99 12.22
N GLU A 136 27.04 5.41 12.24
CA GLU A 136 27.70 6.02 11.08
C GLU A 136 27.68 5.07 9.87
N HIS A 137 28.02 3.80 10.06
CA HIS A 137 27.98 2.80 8.99
C HIS A 137 26.56 2.60 8.44
N THR A 138 25.54 2.53 9.30
CA THR A 138 24.15 2.45 8.85
C THR A 138 23.70 3.69 8.09
N ASN A 139 24.15 4.89 8.49
CA ASN A 139 23.84 6.12 7.76
C ASN A 139 24.49 6.15 6.37
N GLU A 140 25.72 5.65 6.24
CA GLU A 140 26.39 5.50 4.94
C GLU A 140 25.62 4.52 4.03
N GLN A 141 25.18 3.37 4.56
CA GLN A 141 24.36 2.42 3.82
C GLN A 141 23.02 3.02 3.38
N LEU A 142 22.34 3.74 4.28
CA LEU A 142 21.07 4.41 3.97
C LEU A 142 21.27 5.47 2.87
N ASN A 143 22.36 6.24 2.91
CA ASN A 143 22.66 7.22 1.86
C ASN A 143 22.92 6.56 0.50
N LEU A 144 23.56 5.39 0.46
CA LEU A 144 23.73 4.62 -0.77
C LEU A 144 22.38 4.15 -1.32
N GLU A 145 21.50 3.63 -0.46
CA GLU A 145 20.16 3.19 -0.87
C GLU A 145 19.28 4.36 -1.34
N ILE A 146 19.33 5.52 -0.67
CA ILE A 146 18.64 6.74 -1.12
C ILE A 146 19.15 7.16 -2.50
N THR A 147 20.46 7.06 -2.75
CA THR A 147 21.04 7.41 -4.04
C THR A 147 20.58 6.45 -5.15
N LYS A 148 20.53 5.13 -4.86
CA LYS A 148 19.99 4.12 -5.79
C LYS A 148 18.51 4.35 -6.09
N LEU A 149 17.71 4.64 -5.05
CA LEU A 149 16.28 4.92 -5.20
C LEU A 149 16.04 6.16 -6.06
N ASN A 150 16.81 7.24 -5.85
CA ASN A 150 16.71 8.44 -6.67
C ASN A 150 17.08 8.16 -8.14
N ALA A 151 18.12 7.36 -8.39
CA ALA A 151 18.50 6.95 -9.74
C ALA A 151 17.39 6.11 -10.42
N ALA A 152 16.81 5.14 -9.69
CA ALA A 152 15.71 4.32 -10.18
C ALA A 152 14.44 5.15 -10.46
N GLN A 153 14.14 6.13 -9.59
CA GLN A 153 13.02 7.05 -9.77
C GLN A 153 13.21 7.90 -11.04
N GLN A 154 14.42 8.44 -11.24
CA GLN A 154 14.72 9.24 -12.43
C GLN A 154 14.63 8.39 -13.70
N GLN A 155 15.15 7.16 -13.68
CA GLN A 155 15.02 6.23 -14.80
C GLN A 155 13.55 5.92 -15.11
N THR A 156 12.75 5.63 -14.08
CA THR A 156 11.32 5.32 -14.27
C THR A 156 10.56 6.51 -14.87
N SER A 157 10.89 7.74 -14.44
CA SER A 157 10.31 8.97 -15.00
C SER A 157 10.69 9.19 -16.47
N GLU A 158 11.94 8.90 -16.84
CA GLU A 158 12.39 8.96 -18.23
C GLU A 158 11.70 7.88 -19.08
N GLU A 159 11.59 6.64 -18.58
CA GLU A 159 10.86 5.55 -19.23
C GLU A 159 9.37 5.88 -19.41
N GLU A 160 8.71 6.44 -18.39
CA GLU A 160 7.31 6.89 -18.47
C GLU A 160 7.15 7.97 -19.55
N LYS A 161 8.07 8.93 -19.62
CA LYS A 161 8.05 9.95 -20.67
C LYS A 161 8.20 9.35 -22.06
N THR A 162 9.16 8.43 -22.25
CA THR A 162 9.37 7.78 -23.56
C THR A 162 8.16 6.94 -23.98
N THR A 163 7.56 6.19 -23.06
CA THR A 163 6.37 5.39 -23.33
C THR A 163 5.15 6.26 -23.62
N ALA A 164 4.99 7.41 -22.94
CA ALA A 164 3.96 8.39 -23.28
C ALA A 164 4.13 8.94 -24.69
N GLU A 165 5.36 9.27 -25.10
CA GLU A 165 5.66 9.72 -26.48
C GLU A 165 5.37 8.62 -27.52
N GLU A 166 5.65 7.35 -27.21
CA GLU A 166 5.30 6.21 -28.07
C GLU A 166 3.78 6.01 -28.18
N CYS A 167 3.04 6.14 -27.09
CA CYS A 167 1.57 6.06 -27.07
C CYS A 167 0.93 7.16 -27.92
N ILE A 168 1.46 8.39 -27.88
CA ILE A 168 0.99 9.49 -28.72
C ILE A 168 1.23 9.17 -30.20
N LYS A 169 2.43 8.68 -30.56
CA LYS A 169 2.72 8.26 -31.95
C LYS A 169 1.81 7.13 -32.41
N LEU A 170 1.51 6.17 -31.53
CA LEU A 170 0.58 5.07 -31.83
C LEU A 170 -0.85 5.58 -32.03
N ALA A 171 -1.30 6.55 -31.23
CA ALA A 171 -2.60 7.18 -31.40
C ALA A 171 -2.68 7.93 -32.75
N GLU A 172 -1.66 8.71 -33.10
CA GLU A 172 -1.56 9.39 -34.41
C GLU A 172 -1.59 8.40 -35.58
N ASN A 173 -0.92 7.25 -35.44
CA ASN A 173 -0.94 6.17 -36.45
C ASN A 173 -2.33 5.52 -36.57
N VAL A 174 -3.06 5.36 -35.46
CA VAL A 174 -4.43 4.84 -35.48
C VAL A 174 -5.38 5.83 -36.13
N GLU A 175 -5.26 7.13 -35.82
CA GLU A 175 -6.08 8.18 -36.43
C GLU A 175 -5.86 8.24 -37.95
N THR A 176 -4.61 8.20 -38.40
CA THR A 176 -4.30 8.14 -39.85
C THR A 176 -4.85 6.89 -40.51
N LEU A 177 -4.75 5.73 -39.86
CA LEU A 177 -5.29 4.48 -40.39
C LEU A 177 -6.83 4.49 -40.46
N VAL A 178 -7.49 5.11 -39.47
CA VAL A 178 -8.95 5.32 -39.49
C VAL A 178 -9.35 6.28 -40.61
N GLU A 179 -8.59 7.34 -40.84
CA GLU A 179 -8.84 8.27 -41.95
C GLU A 179 -8.66 7.58 -43.31
N ASP A 180 -7.64 6.75 -43.46
CA ASP A 180 -7.41 5.93 -44.65
C ASP A 180 -8.54 4.92 -44.89
N ILE A 181 -9.01 4.23 -43.85
CA ILE A 181 -10.17 3.32 -43.94
C ILE A 181 -11.43 4.09 -44.29
N THR A 182 -11.66 5.26 -43.69
CA THR A 182 -12.83 6.10 -43.97
C THR A 182 -12.82 6.56 -45.43
N GLN A 183 -11.65 6.95 -45.96
CA GLN A 183 -11.48 7.24 -47.38
C GLN A 183 -11.68 6.01 -48.26
N LEU A 184 -11.21 4.83 -47.86
CA LEU A 184 -11.40 3.59 -48.60
C LEU A 184 -12.89 3.20 -48.65
N VAL A 185 -13.60 3.29 -47.52
CA VAL A 185 -15.04 3.05 -47.43
C VAL A 185 -15.79 4.08 -48.26
N GLY A 186 -15.41 5.35 -48.21
CA GLY A 186 -15.96 6.41 -49.06
C GLY A 186 -15.77 6.11 -50.55
N LYS A 187 -14.55 5.79 -50.97
CA LYS A 187 -14.25 5.37 -52.35
C LYS A 187 -15.02 4.13 -52.76
N THR A 188 -15.20 3.17 -51.85
CA THR A 188 -15.94 1.93 -52.08
C THR A 188 -17.44 2.21 -52.21
N MET A 189 -18.01 3.07 -51.37
CA MET A 189 -19.40 3.52 -51.45
C MET A 189 -19.66 4.32 -52.74
N ASP A 190 -18.75 5.20 -53.14
CA ASP A 190 -18.78 5.89 -54.44
C ASP A 190 -18.69 4.89 -55.60
N PHE A 191 -17.90 3.83 -55.46
CA PHE A 191 -17.82 2.75 -56.44
C PHE A 191 -19.13 1.95 -56.54
N TYR A 192 -19.78 1.64 -55.40
CA TYR A 192 -21.10 1.00 -55.36
C TYR A 192 -22.21 1.89 -55.93
N GLY A 193 -22.16 3.20 -55.67
CA GLY A 193 -23.10 4.18 -56.23
C GLY A 193 -23.01 4.28 -57.76
N ASN A 194 -21.82 4.07 -58.32
CA ASN A 194 -21.55 4.10 -59.76
C ASN A 194 -21.57 2.71 -60.44
N CYS A 195 -21.81 1.62 -59.70
CA CYS A 195 -21.87 0.24 -60.24
C CYS A 195 -23.09 -0.02 -61.15
N GLY A 196 -24.06 0.89 -61.21
CA GLY A 196 -25.18 0.80 -62.14
C GLY A 196 -24.77 0.96 -63.62
N ASP A 197 -23.66 1.64 -63.89
CA ASP A 197 -23.31 2.11 -65.24
C ASP A 197 -22.17 1.34 -65.92
N ASN A 198 -21.41 0.47 -65.23
CA ASN A 198 -20.29 -0.26 -65.83
C ASN A 198 -20.20 -1.74 -65.41
N LYS A 199 -20.30 -2.64 -66.39
CA LYS A 199 -20.27 -4.11 -66.22
C LYS A 199 -18.88 -4.68 -65.91
N GLU A 200 -17.81 -4.00 -66.30
CA GLU A 200 -16.42 -4.46 -66.08
C GLU A 200 -15.98 -4.30 -64.62
N THR A 201 -16.46 -3.26 -63.91
CA THR A 201 -16.11 -2.98 -62.52
C THR A 201 -16.74 -3.95 -61.51
N ALA A 202 -17.88 -4.56 -61.84
CA ALA A 202 -18.50 -5.61 -61.03
C ALA A 202 -17.70 -6.93 -61.09
N GLN A 203 -16.96 -7.16 -62.17
CA GLN A 203 -16.23 -8.40 -62.40
C GLN A 203 -14.88 -8.42 -61.66
N THR A 204 -14.22 -7.27 -61.51
CA THR A 204 -13.01 -7.11 -60.68
C THR A 204 -13.27 -7.25 -59.19
N LEU A 205 -14.49 -6.92 -58.73
CA LEU A 205 -14.92 -6.98 -57.32
C LEU A 205 -15.02 -8.42 -56.78
N PHE A 206 -15.27 -9.40 -57.66
CA PHE A 206 -15.30 -10.81 -57.29
C PHE A 206 -13.89 -11.44 -57.20
N THR A 207 -12.90 -10.88 -57.87
CA THR A 207 -11.52 -11.41 -57.94
C THR A 207 -10.57 -10.87 -56.86
N PHE A 208 -10.90 -9.76 -56.18
CA PHE A 208 -10.04 -9.12 -55.16
C PHE A 208 -10.81 -8.83 -53.84
N GLY A 209 -11.62 -9.77 -53.38
CA GLY A 209 -12.47 -9.58 -52.21
C GLY A 209 -11.72 -9.46 -50.86
N PRO A 210 -12.37 -8.90 -49.82
CA PRO A 210 -11.81 -8.53 -48.50
C PRO A 210 -11.34 -9.71 -47.62
N PHE A 211 -11.37 -10.93 -48.12
CA PHE A 211 -10.95 -12.14 -47.40
C PHE A 211 -9.43 -12.21 -47.20
N GLU A 212 -8.66 -11.72 -48.18
CA GLU A 212 -7.20 -11.77 -48.11
C GLU A 212 -6.64 -10.71 -47.15
N GLN A 213 -7.28 -9.53 -47.10
CA GLN A 213 -7.00 -8.47 -46.12
C GLN A 213 -7.41 -8.89 -44.70
N TYR A 214 -8.55 -9.57 -44.53
CA TYR A 214 -8.96 -10.13 -43.24
C TYR A 214 -7.97 -11.18 -42.72
N LYS A 215 -7.45 -12.03 -43.60
CA LYS A 215 -6.43 -13.03 -43.25
C LYS A 215 -5.11 -12.38 -42.80
N GLN A 216 -4.65 -11.34 -43.50
CA GLN A 216 -3.46 -10.58 -43.11
C GLN A 216 -3.62 -9.87 -41.75
N SER A 217 -4.81 -9.35 -41.45
CA SER A 217 -5.13 -8.76 -40.15
C SER A 217 -5.09 -9.80 -39.02
N GLN A 218 -5.55 -11.03 -39.28
CA GLN A 218 -5.53 -12.11 -38.30
C GLN A 218 -4.10 -12.59 -37.98
N ASP A 219 -3.26 -12.71 -39.00
CA ASP A 219 -1.85 -13.11 -38.85
C ASP A 219 -1.05 -12.06 -38.06
N LEU A 220 -1.36 -10.77 -38.26
CA LEU A 220 -0.71 -9.66 -37.52
C LEU A 220 -1.10 -9.65 -36.04
N PHE A 221 -2.38 -9.89 -35.72
CA PHE A 221 -2.86 -10.00 -34.35
C PHE A 221 -2.18 -11.16 -33.59
N GLN A 222 -2.06 -12.32 -34.24
CA GLN A 222 -1.40 -13.49 -33.67
C GLN A 222 0.06 -13.19 -33.31
N SER A 223 0.80 -12.53 -34.21
CA SER A 223 2.20 -12.14 -33.97
C SER A 223 2.37 -11.17 -32.80
N HIS A 224 1.46 -10.22 -32.62
CA HIS A 224 1.52 -9.26 -31.51
C HIS A 224 1.16 -9.91 -30.17
N PHE A 225 0.23 -10.87 -30.18
CA PHE A 225 -0.14 -11.64 -28.99
C PHE A 225 1.02 -12.51 -28.48
N ASP A 226 1.77 -13.15 -29.38
CA ASP A 226 2.94 -13.97 -29.03
C ASP A 226 4.12 -13.11 -28.49
N LEU A 227 4.28 -11.89 -29.01
CA LEU A 227 5.29 -10.93 -28.51
C LEU A 227 4.95 -10.40 -27.11
N TYR A 228 3.66 -10.17 -26.83
CA TYR A 228 3.19 -9.70 -25.52
C TYR A 228 3.38 -10.77 -24.43
N THR A 229 3.01 -12.01 -24.73
CA THR A 229 3.16 -13.13 -23.78
C THR A 229 4.64 -13.38 -23.47
N SER A 230 5.51 -13.46 -24.48
CA SER A 230 6.95 -13.67 -24.27
C SER A 230 7.63 -12.58 -23.42
N LYS A 231 7.30 -11.30 -23.59
CA LYS A 231 7.91 -10.21 -22.80
C LYS A 231 7.44 -10.14 -21.35
N LYS A 232 6.18 -10.45 -21.06
CA LYS A 232 5.59 -10.26 -19.72
C LYS A 232 5.93 -11.40 -18.75
N PHE A 233 6.06 -12.62 -19.27
CA PHE A 233 6.40 -13.79 -18.44
C PHE A 233 7.90 -13.95 -18.16
N LEU A 234 8.79 -13.33 -18.95
CA LEU A 234 10.25 -13.32 -18.69
C LEU A 234 10.68 -12.33 -17.60
N LYS A 235 9.91 -11.25 -17.37
CA LYS A 235 10.27 -10.17 -16.43
C LYS A 235 9.95 -10.47 -14.96
N ARG A 236 9.27 -11.58 -14.66
CA ARG A 236 8.79 -11.93 -13.31
C ARG A 236 9.67 -12.92 -12.54
N GLN A 237 10.74 -13.45 -13.14
CA GLN A 237 11.71 -14.31 -12.43
C GLN A 237 12.63 -13.53 -11.46
N THR A 238 12.61 -12.19 -11.49
CA THR A 238 13.52 -11.36 -10.68
C THR A 238 12.93 -10.90 -9.34
N ASP A 239 11.62 -11.06 -9.12
CA ASP A 239 10.95 -10.56 -7.90
C ASP A 239 10.87 -11.60 -6.76
N THR A 240 11.24 -12.86 -7.00
CA THR A 240 11.30 -13.92 -5.98
C THR A 240 12.55 -13.86 -5.07
N VAL A 241 13.46 -12.93 -5.33
CA VAL A 241 14.79 -12.83 -4.66
C VAL A 241 14.68 -12.37 -3.19
N THR A 242 13.56 -11.81 -2.77
CA THR A 242 13.40 -11.26 -1.41
C THR A 242 13.12 -12.32 -0.35
N ASP A 243 12.47 -13.45 -0.68
CA ASP A 243 12.17 -14.53 0.26
C ASP A 243 13.34 -15.52 0.43
N ASP A 244 14.17 -15.67 -0.60
CA ASP A 244 15.38 -16.52 -0.58
C ASP A 244 16.38 -16.08 0.50
N ASN A 245 16.46 -14.78 0.83
CA ASN A 245 17.41 -14.27 1.82
C ASN A 245 17.07 -14.67 3.26
N MET A 246 15.80 -14.88 3.60
CA MET A 246 15.40 -15.35 4.93
C MET A 246 15.76 -16.84 5.10
N VAL A 247 15.45 -17.65 4.08
CA VAL A 247 15.79 -19.08 4.00
C VAL A 247 17.32 -19.29 4.03
N LEU A 248 18.09 -18.42 3.37
CA LEU A 248 19.55 -18.49 3.36
C LEU A 248 20.15 -18.18 4.73
N ASN A 249 19.61 -17.20 5.45
CA ASN A 249 20.09 -16.83 6.79
C ASN A 249 19.82 -17.92 7.82
N GLU A 250 18.64 -18.55 7.76
CA GLU A 250 18.29 -19.65 8.65
C GLU A 250 19.15 -20.89 8.35
N ALA A 251 19.38 -21.21 7.07
CA ALA A 251 20.31 -22.27 6.68
C ALA A 251 21.76 -22.02 7.15
N LYS A 252 22.21 -20.77 7.15
CA LYS A 252 23.56 -20.38 7.57
C LYS A 252 23.76 -20.49 9.09
N HIS A 253 22.76 -20.10 9.87
CA HIS A 253 22.79 -20.22 11.33
C HIS A 253 22.83 -21.70 11.79
N ILE A 254 22.13 -22.59 11.08
CA ILE A 254 22.14 -24.03 11.38
C ILE A 254 23.49 -24.65 10.96
N GLU A 255 24.12 -24.17 9.88
CA GLU A 255 25.46 -24.58 9.44
C GLU A 255 26.56 -24.15 10.44
N GLU A 256 26.44 -22.95 11.03
CA GLU A 256 27.33 -22.47 12.09
C GLU A 256 27.26 -23.36 13.34
N ARG A 257 26.06 -23.74 13.79
CA ARG A 257 25.88 -24.66 14.94
C ARG A 257 26.52 -26.04 14.72
N LEU A 258 26.41 -26.59 13.50
CA LEU A 258 27.05 -27.86 13.16
C LEU A 258 28.59 -27.72 13.12
N SER A 259 29.08 -26.60 12.59
CA SER A 259 30.50 -26.28 12.55
C SER A 259 31.10 -26.20 13.96
N ASP A 260 30.43 -25.54 14.89
CA ASP A 260 30.87 -25.42 16.29
C ASP A 260 30.92 -26.79 16.99
N ALA A 261 29.90 -27.62 16.80
CA ALA A 261 29.85 -28.97 17.37
C ALA A 261 30.96 -29.88 16.82
N ILE A 262 31.24 -29.81 15.52
CA ILE A 262 32.33 -30.57 14.89
C ILE A 262 33.70 -30.07 15.36
N THR A 263 33.86 -28.75 15.52
CA THR A 263 35.12 -28.15 15.98
C THR A 263 35.44 -28.58 17.41
N ALA A 264 34.46 -28.52 18.32
CA ALA A 264 34.61 -29.01 19.69
C ALA A 264 34.95 -30.52 19.74
N TYR A 265 34.34 -31.33 18.88
CA TYR A 265 34.66 -32.75 18.76
C TYR A 265 36.11 -32.97 18.29
N ILE A 266 36.58 -32.21 17.28
CA ILE A 266 37.95 -32.32 16.77
C ILE A 266 38.97 -31.91 17.85
N GLU A 267 38.71 -30.85 18.60
CA GLU A 267 39.58 -30.38 19.69
C GLU A 267 39.69 -31.42 20.81
N SER A 268 38.55 -31.95 21.29
CA SER A 268 38.52 -33.01 22.30
C SER A 268 39.22 -34.29 21.81
N LYS A 269 39.02 -34.68 20.55
CA LYS A 269 39.72 -35.82 19.95
C LYS A 269 41.23 -35.63 19.88
N ALA A 270 41.67 -34.41 19.58
CA ALA A 270 43.10 -34.06 19.55
C ALA A 270 43.73 -34.14 20.94
N GLU A 271 43.03 -33.65 21.98
CA GLU A 271 43.46 -33.77 23.38
C GLU A 271 43.54 -35.22 23.85
N LEU A 272 42.53 -36.04 23.53
CA LEU A 272 42.54 -37.48 23.80
C LEU A 272 43.76 -38.17 23.18
N CYS A 273 44.01 -37.92 21.89
CA CYS A 273 45.16 -38.50 21.19
C CYS A 273 46.49 -38.06 21.83
N GLY A 274 46.57 -36.81 22.30
CA GLY A 274 47.74 -36.28 23.01
C GLY A 274 47.99 -36.97 24.36
N GLU A 275 46.94 -37.21 25.14
CA GLU A 275 47.04 -37.92 26.42
C GLU A 275 47.31 -39.42 26.24
N GLN A 276 46.72 -40.07 25.24
CA GLN A 276 47.05 -41.46 24.86
C GLN A 276 48.53 -41.60 24.46
N ALA A 277 49.06 -40.64 23.69
CA ALA A 277 50.49 -40.62 23.32
C ALA A 277 51.41 -40.38 24.53
N LYS A 278 51.03 -39.52 25.49
CA LYS A 278 51.76 -39.37 26.76
C LYS A 278 51.78 -40.66 27.55
N LEU A 279 50.66 -41.37 27.61
CA LEU A 279 50.53 -42.64 28.33
C LEU A 279 51.43 -43.72 27.72
N GLU A 280 51.47 -43.83 26.38
CA GLU A 280 52.41 -44.71 25.67
C GLU A 280 53.89 -44.33 25.90
N LEU A 281 54.21 -43.04 25.97
CA LEU A 281 55.57 -42.57 26.25
C LEU A 281 56.00 -42.93 27.68
N VAL A 282 55.14 -42.68 28.67
CA VAL A 282 55.42 -43.02 30.08
C VAL A 282 55.54 -44.53 30.28
N ALA A 283 54.73 -45.32 29.59
CA ALA A 283 54.80 -46.79 29.62
C ALA A 283 56.11 -47.35 29.04
N ASN A 284 56.77 -46.62 28.12
CA ASN A 284 58.02 -47.02 27.47
C ASN A 284 59.29 -46.41 28.11
N TYR A 285 59.16 -45.64 29.19
CA TYR A 285 60.29 -44.96 29.84
C TYR A 285 60.99 -45.88 30.87
N ASN A 286 62.21 -46.35 30.54
CA ASN A 286 62.91 -47.42 31.28
C ASN A 286 63.74 -47.01 32.53
N ASN A 287 63.78 -45.73 32.94
CA ASN A 287 64.78 -45.22 33.93
C ASN A 287 64.34 -44.37 35.16
N PRO A 288 63.06 -44.16 35.51
CA PRO A 288 62.69 -43.51 36.78
C PRO A 288 62.40 -44.44 37.99
N HIS A 289 62.26 -43.85 39.18
CA HIS A 289 61.87 -44.53 40.43
C HIS A 289 60.42 -45.07 40.29
N PRO A 290 60.14 -46.36 40.61
CA PRO A 290 58.87 -47.02 40.28
C PRO A 290 57.62 -46.39 40.91
N SER A 291 57.76 -45.67 42.01
CA SER A 291 56.65 -44.96 42.67
C SER A 291 56.14 -43.73 41.91
N GLN A 292 57.03 -42.99 41.22
CA GLN A 292 56.65 -41.81 40.44
C GLN A 292 56.03 -42.19 39.09
N ILE A 293 56.53 -43.26 38.47
CA ILE A 293 55.99 -43.80 37.21
C ILE A 293 54.57 -44.31 37.44
N SER A 294 54.36 -45.07 38.51
CA SER A 294 53.04 -45.64 38.82
C SER A 294 51.99 -44.55 39.04
N MET A 295 52.35 -43.44 39.70
CA MET A 295 51.44 -42.32 39.93
C MET A 295 51.08 -41.59 38.63
N ASN A 296 52.07 -41.31 37.77
CA ASN A 296 51.84 -40.65 36.48
C ASN A 296 51.07 -41.52 35.47
N ILE A 297 51.26 -42.85 35.50
CA ILE A 297 50.49 -43.79 34.67
C ILE A 297 49.03 -43.80 35.11
N ILE A 298 48.77 -43.87 36.42
CA ILE A 298 47.41 -43.86 36.95
C ILE A 298 46.71 -42.55 36.59
N GLU A 299 47.39 -41.41 36.80
CA GLU A 299 46.87 -40.08 36.45
C GLU A 299 46.50 -40.00 34.97
N ALA A 300 47.44 -40.33 34.06
CA ALA A 300 47.20 -40.35 32.62
C ALA A 300 46.08 -41.33 32.22
N GLN A 301 45.97 -42.51 32.85
CA GLN A 301 44.87 -43.44 32.59
C GLN A 301 43.50 -42.87 32.98
N THR A 302 43.40 -42.20 34.13
CA THR A 302 42.17 -41.50 34.51
C THR A 302 41.81 -40.37 33.55
N THR A 303 42.79 -39.59 33.09
CA THR A 303 42.55 -38.50 32.13
C THR A 303 42.08 -39.05 30.78
N VAL A 304 42.70 -40.13 30.28
CA VAL A 304 42.28 -40.80 29.05
C VAL A 304 40.86 -41.35 29.18
N GLN A 305 40.50 -42.00 30.28
CA GLN A 305 39.13 -42.50 30.48
C GLN A 305 38.08 -41.38 30.51
N LEU A 306 38.41 -40.23 31.11
CA LEU A 306 37.53 -39.05 31.11
C LEU A 306 37.36 -38.48 29.69
N LEU A 307 38.45 -38.34 28.95
CA LEU A 307 38.43 -37.84 27.58
C LEU A 307 37.75 -38.81 26.60
N GLU A 308 37.85 -40.13 26.80
CA GLU A 308 37.10 -41.13 26.01
C GLU A 308 35.59 -41.01 26.25
N GLN A 309 35.20 -40.73 27.49
CA GLN A 309 33.81 -40.50 27.83
C GLN A 309 33.28 -39.19 27.25
N GLU A 310 34.10 -38.13 27.28
CA GLU A 310 33.79 -36.83 26.66
C GLU A 310 33.66 -36.94 25.13
N GLU A 311 34.59 -37.65 24.47
CA GLU A 311 34.52 -37.94 23.03
C GLU A 311 33.20 -38.64 22.68
N GLY A 312 32.83 -39.69 23.43
CA GLY A 312 31.59 -40.41 23.18
C GLY A 312 30.33 -39.56 23.33
N VAL A 313 30.34 -38.57 24.24
CA VAL A 313 29.25 -37.59 24.38
C VAL A 313 29.25 -36.60 23.22
N LEU A 314 30.42 -36.08 22.83
CA LEU A 314 30.55 -35.14 21.71
C LEU A 314 30.20 -35.79 20.36
N GLU A 315 30.55 -37.06 20.14
CA GLU A 315 30.19 -37.82 18.94
C GLU A 315 28.67 -37.98 18.83
N GLN A 316 27.99 -38.26 19.94
CA GLN A 316 26.53 -38.33 20.01
C GLN A 316 25.89 -36.96 19.75
N HIS A 317 26.45 -35.89 20.32
CA HIS A 317 25.99 -34.52 20.06
C HIS A 317 26.16 -34.14 18.59
N ALA A 318 27.29 -34.47 17.96
CA ALA A 318 27.53 -34.22 16.55
C ALA A 318 26.57 -34.99 15.64
N HIS A 319 26.33 -36.28 15.93
CA HIS A 319 25.34 -37.09 15.21
C HIS A 319 23.91 -36.55 15.37
N HIS A 320 23.56 -36.12 16.59
CA HIS A 320 22.24 -35.55 16.85
C HIS A 320 22.05 -34.23 16.11
N ALA A 321 23.01 -33.32 16.16
CA ALA A 321 23.00 -32.05 15.43
C ALA A 321 22.94 -32.25 13.91
N ALA A 322 23.69 -33.21 13.37
CA ALA A 322 23.64 -33.55 11.95
C ALA A 322 22.27 -34.11 11.52
N LYS A 323 21.64 -34.92 12.39
CA LYS A 323 20.30 -35.46 12.15
C LYS A 323 19.24 -34.36 12.21
N GLU A 324 19.27 -33.49 13.22
CA GLU A 324 18.37 -32.33 13.31
C GLU A 324 18.49 -31.42 12.09
N LEU A 325 19.72 -31.12 11.66
CA LEU A 325 19.97 -30.31 10.46
C LEU A 325 19.40 -30.94 9.19
N ALA A 326 19.50 -32.26 9.04
CA ALA A 326 18.93 -32.97 7.91
C ALA A 326 17.40 -32.95 7.93
N GLU A 327 16.79 -33.19 9.10
CA GLU A 327 15.32 -33.16 9.28
C GLU A 327 14.77 -31.74 9.02
N GLU A 328 15.35 -30.71 9.63
CA GLU A 328 14.95 -29.31 9.43
C GLU A 328 15.11 -28.83 7.98
N ARG A 329 16.21 -29.20 7.29
CA ARG A 329 16.36 -28.88 5.86
C ARG A 329 15.31 -29.56 5.00
N THR A 330 14.96 -30.81 5.30
CA THR A 330 13.93 -31.53 4.55
C THR A 330 12.53 -30.96 4.79
N THR A 331 12.21 -30.54 6.01
CA THR A 331 10.93 -29.88 6.31
C THR A 331 10.87 -28.52 5.64
N LEU A 332 11.93 -27.71 5.72
CA LEU A 332 11.99 -26.39 5.08
C LEU A 332 11.81 -26.51 3.57
N ALA A 333 12.52 -27.44 2.91
CA ALA A 333 12.35 -27.69 1.48
C ALA A 333 10.92 -28.13 1.12
N GLY A 334 10.29 -28.94 1.97
CA GLY A 334 8.89 -29.35 1.83
C GLY A 334 7.91 -28.18 1.92
N ASP A 335 8.09 -27.34 2.93
CA ASP A 335 7.24 -26.17 3.19
C ASP A 335 7.41 -25.08 2.12
N THR A 336 8.64 -24.83 1.67
CA THR A 336 8.90 -23.92 0.54
C THR A 336 8.25 -24.44 -0.74
N ALA A 337 8.38 -25.74 -1.05
CA ALA A 337 7.75 -26.33 -2.23
C ALA A 337 6.21 -26.29 -2.16
N ALA A 338 5.64 -26.54 -0.98
CA ALA A 338 4.20 -26.45 -0.75
C ALA A 338 3.69 -25.01 -0.88
N SER A 339 4.42 -24.04 -0.33
CA SER A 339 4.07 -22.61 -0.39
C SER A 339 4.17 -22.08 -1.81
N ALA A 340 5.22 -22.43 -2.55
CA ALA A 340 5.35 -22.09 -3.96
C ALA A 340 4.21 -22.69 -4.81
N ALA A 341 3.85 -23.96 -4.56
CA ALA A 341 2.73 -24.60 -5.25
C ALA A 341 1.37 -23.98 -4.91
N LEU A 342 1.19 -23.50 -3.67
CA LEU A 342 -0.02 -22.79 -3.24
C LEU A 342 -0.11 -21.42 -3.94
N ALA A 343 0.97 -20.64 -3.94
CA ALA A 343 1.01 -19.34 -4.62
C ALA A 343 0.68 -19.45 -6.12
N VAL A 344 1.23 -20.45 -6.81
CA VAL A 344 0.90 -20.72 -8.23
C VAL A 344 -0.57 -21.07 -8.40
N ARG A 345 -1.17 -21.83 -7.47
CA ARG A 345 -2.60 -22.17 -7.54
C ARG A 345 -3.50 -20.98 -7.29
N GLU A 346 -3.13 -20.09 -6.36
CA GLU A 346 -3.86 -18.86 -6.09
C GLU A 346 -3.82 -17.92 -7.30
N GLU A 347 -2.66 -17.78 -7.95
CA GLU A 347 -2.54 -16.99 -9.18
C GLU A 347 -3.42 -17.57 -10.32
N ILE A 348 -3.38 -18.90 -10.54
CA ILE A 348 -4.24 -19.54 -11.55
C ILE A 348 -5.72 -19.33 -11.21
N HIS A 349 -6.09 -19.37 -9.94
CA HIS A 349 -7.47 -19.14 -9.52
C HIS A 349 -7.90 -17.68 -9.79
N GLU A 350 -7.06 -16.69 -9.49
CA GLU A 350 -7.32 -15.28 -9.80
C GLU A 350 -7.48 -15.05 -11.31
N ASP A 351 -6.58 -15.61 -12.12
CA ASP A 351 -6.64 -15.53 -13.58
C ASP A 351 -7.93 -16.16 -14.14
N LEU A 352 -8.31 -17.34 -13.64
CA LEU A 352 -9.55 -18.01 -14.03
C LEU A 352 -10.80 -17.23 -13.61
N ALA A 353 -10.78 -16.61 -12.42
CA ALA A 353 -11.88 -15.76 -11.97
C ALA A 353 -12.03 -14.51 -12.84
N TYR A 354 -10.92 -13.88 -13.19
CA TYR A 354 -10.89 -12.73 -14.10
C TYR A 354 -11.38 -13.10 -15.51
N LEU A 355 -10.93 -14.23 -16.05
CA LEU A 355 -11.41 -14.75 -17.35
C LEU A 355 -12.90 -15.06 -17.33
N LEU A 356 -13.41 -15.65 -16.25
CA LEU A 356 -14.83 -15.95 -16.09
C LEU A 356 -15.66 -14.66 -16.09
N ASP A 357 -15.23 -13.64 -15.34
CA ASP A 357 -15.91 -12.36 -15.27
C ASP A 357 -15.94 -11.67 -16.65
N ASN A 358 -14.81 -11.62 -17.35
CA ASN A 358 -14.74 -11.08 -18.71
C ASN A 358 -15.63 -11.84 -19.70
N ALA A 359 -15.67 -13.17 -19.61
CA ALA A 359 -16.54 -13.99 -20.45
C ALA A 359 -18.04 -13.71 -20.18
N GLN A 360 -18.40 -13.48 -18.91
CA GLN A 360 -19.76 -13.10 -18.54
C GLN A 360 -20.13 -11.72 -19.08
N HIS A 361 -19.23 -10.74 -18.99
CA HIS A 361 -19.41 -9.41 -19.58
C HIS A 361 -19.56 -9.48 -21.10
N ALA A 362 -18.71 -10.25 -21.79
CA ALA A 362 -18.81 -10.45 -23.23
C ALA A 362 -20.15 -11.07 -23.64
N LEU A 363 -20.63 -12.08 -22.89
CA LEU A 363 -21.91 -12.73 -23.15
C LEU A 363 -23.11 -11.80 -22.85
N ALA A 364 -23.01 -10.91 -21.86
CA ALA A 364 -24.02 -9.88 -21.62
C ALA A 364 -24.07 -8.87 -22.77
N LEU A 365 -22.90 -8.44 -23.26
CA LEU A 365 -22.79 -7.53 -24.41
C LEU A 365 -23.36 -8.16 -25.68
N ASP A 366 -23.05 -9.43 -25.95
CA ASP A 366 -23.58 -10.18 -27.09
C ASP A 366 -25.12 -10.26 -27.07
N LYS A 367 -25.71 -10.52 -25.89
CA LYS A 367 -27.17 -10.49 -25.73
C LYS A 367 -27.78 -9.12 -26.03
N ILE A 368 -27.14 -8.04 -25.57
CA ILE A 368 -27.59 -6.67 -25.84
C ILE A 368 -27.49 -6.39 -27.34
N LEU A 369 -26.36 -6.72 -27.97
CA LEU A 369 -26.13 -6.53 -29.39
C LEU A 369 -27.15 -7.31 -30.23
N TYR A 370 -27.41 -8.57 -29.88
CA TYR A 370 -28.42 -9.41 -30.53
C TYR A 370 -29.82 -8.80 -30.43
N CYS A 371 -30.21 -8.31 -29.24
CA CYS A 371 -31.50 -7.65 -29.03
C CYS A 371 -31.61 -6.34 -29.83
N ALA A 372 -30.56 -5.53 -29.85
CA ALA A 372 -30.52 -4.29 -30.63
C ALA A 372 -30.63 -4.59 -32.13
N LEU A 373 -29.86 -5.54 -32.65
CA LEU A 373 -29.89 -5.93 -34.06
C LEU A 373 -31.25 -6.51 -34.46
N ARG A 374 -31.88 -7.30 -33.58
CA ARG A 374 -33.24 -7.80 -33.80
C ARG A 374 -34.28 -6.68 -33.79
N HIS A 375 -34.11 -5.66 -32.96
CA HIS A 375 -34.99 -4.48 -32.96
C HIS A 375 -34.85 -3.69 -34.26
N GLU A 376 -33.63 -3.44 -34.72
CA GLU A 376 -33.38 -2.75 -36.00
C GLU A 376 -33.95 -3.52 -37.18
N LEU A 377 -33.76 -4.84 -37.24
CA LEU A 377 -34.36 -5.68 -38.28
C LEU A 377 -35.89 -5.58 -38.29
N ARG A 378 -36.53 -5.53 -37.11
CA ARG A 378 -37.97 -5.35 -37.01
C ARG A 378 -38.41 -3.95 -37.47
N ASN A 379 -37.67 -2.91 -37.14
CA ASN A 379 -37.95 -1.54 -37.60
C ASN A 379 -37.87 -1.46 -39.14
N VAL A 380 -36.87 -2.11 -39.74
CA VAL A 380 -36.76 -2.23 -41.20
C VAL A 380 -37.95 -2.98 -41.80
N GLU A 381 -38.38 -4.09 -41.17
CA GLU A 381 -39.58 -4.82 -41.60
C GLU A 381 -40.84 -3.95 -41.55
N GLU A 382 -41.06 -3.23 -40.45
CA GLU A 382 -42.19 -2.31 -40.29
C GLU A 382 -42.15 -1.16 -41.32
N PHE A 383 -40.96 -0.62 -41.61
CA PHE A 383 -40.78 0.38 -42.66
C PHE A 383 -41.09 -0.16 -44.06
N LEU A 384 -40.64 -1.38 -44.39
CA LEU A 384 -40.96 -2.04 -45.65
C LEU A 384 -42.45 -2.32 -45.78
N GLN A 385 -43.12 -2.75 -44.71
CA GLN A 385 -44.57 -2.92 -44.67
C GLN A 385 -45.30 -1.60 -44.89
N PHE A 386 -44.87 -0.52 -44.22
CA PHE A 386 -45.42 0.82 -44.43
C PHE A 386 -45.22 1.29 -45.88
N ALA A 387 -44.02 1.14 -46.45
CA ALA A 387 -43.74 1.50 -47.84
C ALA A 387 -44.62 0.71 -48.81
N SER A 388 -44.85 -0.58 -48.55
CA SER A 388 -45.77 -1.41 -49.32
C SER A 388 -47.22 -0.91 -49.22
N GLN A 389 -47.69 -0.57 -48.01
CA GLN A 389 -49.03 -0.02 -47.80
C GLN A 389 -49.21 1.34 -48.49
N LEU A 390 -48.21 2.23 -48.40
CA LEU A 390 -48.20 3.52 -49.08
C LEU A 390 -48.26 3.33 -50.60
N ARG A 391 -47.49 2.38 -51.15
CA ARG A 391 -47.55 2.05 -52.57
C ARG A 391 -48.95 1.56 -52.98
N MET A 392 -49.58 0.69 -52.18
CA MET A 392 -50.94 0.24 -52.44
C MET A 392 -51.95 1.40 -52.39
N TYR A 393 -51.81 2.29 -51.42
CA TYR A 393 -52.67 3.48 -51.28
C TYR A 393 -52.51 4.42 -52.49
N VAL A 394 -51.27 4.74 -52.88
CA VAL A 394 -50.98 5.58 -54.04
C VAL A 394 -51.52 4.96 -55.33
N ASN A 395 -51.39 3.64 -55.50
CA ASN A 395 -51.95 2.94 -56.66
C ASN A 395 -53.49 2.92 -56.65
N GLY A 396 -54.12 2.75 -55.48
CA GLY A 396 -55.58 2.73 -55.34
C GLY A 396 -56.23 4.11 -55.52
N GLU A 397 -55.56 5.16 -55.04
CA GLU A 397 -55.99 6.55 -55.18
C GLU A 397 -55.49 7.20 -56.47
N ASN A 398 -54.77 6.48 -57.34
CA ASN A 398 -54.17 7.05 -58.54
C ASN A 398 -55.23 7.68 -59.47
N GLU A 399 -56.40 7.04 -59.60
CA GLU A 399 -57.52 7.58 -60.37
C GLU A 399 -58.14 8.82 -59.71
N ALA A 400 -58.25 8.85 -58.38
CA ALA A 400 -58.77 10.01 -57.64
C ALA A 400 -57.78 11.20 -57.67
N ILE A 401 -56.48 10.92 -57.58
CA ILE A 401 -55.40 11.90 -57.71
C ILE A 401 -55.36 12.43 -59.14
N ALA A 402 -55.42 11.58 -60.16
CA ALA A 402 -55.50 11.99 -61.56
C ALA A 402 -56.75 12.85 -61.82
N SER A 403 -57.92 12.40 -61.34
CA SER A 403 -59.17 13.17 -61.45
C SER A 403 -59.09 14.53 -60.74
N ARG A 404 -58.42 14.60 -59.59
CA ARG A 404 -58.19 15.86 -58.87
C ARG A 404 -57.21 16.76 -59.61
N ILE A 405 -56.16 16.22 -60.22
CA ILE A 405 -55.22 16.97 -61.06
C ILE A 405 -55.95 17.53 -62.28
N ASP A 406 -56.77 16.72 -62.95
CA ASP A 406 -57.58 17.16 -64.09
C ASP A 406 -58.57 18.25 -63.69
N SER A 407 -59.25 18.10 -62.55
CA SER A 407 -60.13 19.13 -61.99
C SER A 407 -59.37 20.42 -61.63
N MET A 408 -58.15 20.31 -61.08
CA MET A 408 -57.31 21.48 -60.80
C MET A 408 -56.81 22.16 -62.07
N LEU A 409 -56.47 21.40 -63.12
CA LEU A 409 -56.11 21.92 -64.43
C LEU A 409 -57.31 22.64 -65.07
N GLU A 410 -58.51 22.08 -64.92
CA GLU A 410 -59.74 22.70 -65.39
C GLU A 410 -60.02 24.02 -64.66
N ILE A 411 -59.94 24.04 -63.32
CA ILE A 411 -60.06 25.26 -62.49
C ILE A 411 -58.99 26.28 -62.88
N SER A 412 -57.74 25.86 -63.09
CA SER A 412 -56.66 26.75 -63.47
C SER A 412 -56.89 27.33 -64.88
N SER A 413 -57.42 26.54 -65.81
CA SER A 413 -57.78 27.00 -67.15
C SER A 413 -58.96 27.98 -67.11
N GLU A 414 -59.96 27.73 -66.25
CA GLU A 414 -61.09 28.62 -66.02
C GLU A 414 -60.64 29.92 -65.35
N GLN A 415 -59.69 29.85 -64.41
CA GLN A 415 -59.08 31.01 -63.78
C GLN A 415 -58.30 31.83 -64.80
N SER A 416 -57.47 31.22 -65.65
CA SER A 416 -56.80 31.94 -66.75
C SER A 416 -57.78 32.57 -67.74
N ALA A 417 -58.90 31.90 -68.04
CA ALA A 417 -59.96 32.47 -68.88
C ALA A 417 -60.70 33.63 -68.20
N ARG A 418 -60.92 33.55 -66.88
CA ARG A 418 -61.51 34.63 -66.08
C ARG A 418 -60.54 35.79 -65.89
N GLU A 419 -59.25 35.54 -65.75
CA GLU A 419 -58.17 36.55 -65.72
C GLU A 419 -58.06 37.30 -67.06
N GLN A 420 -58.19 36.61 -68.20
CA GLN A 420 -58.32 37.26 -69.51
C GLN A 420 -59.60 38.13 -69.62
N ARG A 421 -60.74 37.68 -69.08
CA ARG A 421 -61.97 38.50 -69.00
C ARG A 421 -61.82 39.70 -68.05
N LEU A 422 -61.05 39.52 -66.98
CA LEU A 422 -60.69 40.56 -66.00
C LEU A 422 -59.84 41.67 -66.62
N GLN A 423 -58.88 41.31 -67.47
CA GLN A 423 -58.07 42.27 -68.24
C GLN A 423 -58.92 43.14 -69.20
N THR A 424 -60.15 42.73 -69.50
CA THR A 424 -61.11 43.49 -70.34
C THR A 424 -62.24 44.16 -69.56
N SER A 425 -62.26 44.10 -68.22
CA SER A 425 -63.38 44.56 -67.40
C SER A 425 -62.97 45.64 -66.39
N ASP A 426 -63.34 46.89 -66.68
CA ASP A 426 -63.14 48.08 -65.83
C ASP A 426 -63.85 48.01 -64.46
N ARG A 427 -64.68 46.99 -64.19
CA ARG A 427 -65.47 46.86 -62.94
C ARG A 427 -64.73 46.22 -61.77
N LEU A 428 -63.67 45.45 -62.00
CA LEU A 428 -62.96 44.75 -60.92
C LEU A 428 -61.96 45.63 -60.18
N VAL A 429 -61.40 46.64 -60.87
CA VAL A 429 -60.65 47.73 -60.25
C VAL A 429 -61.57 48.49 -59.28
N GLU A 430 -62.81 48.76 -59.69
CA GLU A 430 -63.83 49.44 -58.87
C GLU A 430 -64.26 48.62 -57.64
N CYS A 431 -64.40 47.29 -57.76
CA CYS A 431 -64.68 46.41 -56.63
C CYS A 431 -63.49 46.26 -55.66
N LEU A 432 -62.24 46.23 -56.14
CA LEU A 432 -61.05 46.15 -55.29
C LEU A 432 -60.88 47.40 -54.43
N TYR A 433 -61.21 48.59 -54.95
CA TYR A 433 -61.25 49.82 -54.17
C TYR A 433 -62.32 49.78 -53.06
N ASN A 434 -63.48 49.17 -53.34
CA ASN A 434 -64.57 49.03 -52.36
C ASN A 434 -64.27 48.00 -51.26
N ILE A 435 -63.58 46.89 -51.57
CA ILE A 435 -63.23 45.87 -50.56
C ILE A 435 -62.12 46.36 -49.63
N LEU A 436 -61.15 47.12 -50.16
CA LEU A 436 -60.02 47.62 -49.40
C LEU A 436 -60.29 48.97 -48.71
N ASN A 437 -61.51 49.51 -48.82
CA ASN A 437 -61.94 50.78 -48.20
C ASN A 437 -60.97 51.95 -48.47
N ALA A 438 -60.39 52.02 -49.67
CA ALA A 438 -59.42 53.03 -50.05
C ALA A 438 -60.08 54.12 -50.95
N PRO A 439 -59.95 55.42 -50.62
CA PRO A 439 -60.74 56.46 -51.26
C PRO A 439 -60.21 57.01 -52.61
N CYS A 440 -59.23 56.36 -53.25
CA CYS A 440 -58.52 56.98 -54.39
C CYS A 440 -58.29 56.00 -55.56
N THR A 441 -58.71 56.37 -56.77
CA THR A 441 -58.55 55.64 -58.05
C THR A 441 -57.14 55.73 -58.65
N ASP A 442 -56.10 55.82 -57.82
CA ASP A 442 -54.71 55.78 -58.29
C ASP A 442 -54.08 54.40 -57.98
N GLY A 443 -53.67 53.68 -59.02
CA GLY A 443 -53.15 52.32 -58.92
C GLY A 443 -51.87 52.21 -58.09
N VAL A 444 -51.14 53.32 -57.95
CA VAL A 444 -49.93 53.40 -57.12
C VAL A 444 -50.26 53.23 -55.63
N HIS A 445 -51.45 53.63 -55.18
CA HIS A 445 -51.88 53.51 -53.78
C HIS A 445 -52.20 52.06 -53.39
N LEU A 446 -52.78 51.28 -54.32
CA LEU A 446 -53.02 49.84 -54.14
C LEU A 446 -51.72 49.06 -54.02
N VAL A 447 -50.70 49.41 -54.82
CA VAL A 447 -49.36 48.80 -54.73
C VAL A 447 -48.70 49.10 -53.38
N LYS A 448 -48.91 50.30 -52.83
CA LYS A 448 -48.40 50.67 -51.50
C LYS A 448 -49.09 49.89 -50.38
N LEU A 449 -50.42 49.81 -50.39
CA LEU A 449 -51.19 49.01 -49.44
C LEU A 449 -50.85 47.51 -49.50
N TYR A 450 -50.64 46.98 -50.71
CA TYR A 450 -50.18 45.61 -50.89
C TYR A 450 -48.78 45.39 -50.32
N ARG A 451 -47.87 46.36 -50.49
CA ARG A 451 -46.52 46.31 -49.91
C ARG A 451 -46.55 46.38 -48.39
N GLU A 452 -47.37 47.24 -47.80
CA GLU A 452 -47.58 47.33 -46.35
C GLU A 452 -48.18 46.03 -45.78
N LEU A 453 -49.11 45.40 -46.51
CA LEU A 453 -49.66 44.09 -46.13
C LEU A 453 -48.59 42.99 -46.18
N GLN A 454 -47.74 42.98 -47.21
CA GLN A 454 -46.62 42.05 -47.29
C GLN A 454 -45.59 42.25 -46.16
N GLU A 455 -45.31 43.50 -45.79
CA GLU A 455 -44.45 43.84 -44.66
C GLU A 455 -45.04 43.30 -43.35
N ASN A 456 -46.33 43.55 -43.09
CA ASN A 456 -47.04 43.05 -41.91
C ASN A 456 -47.09 41.52 -41.85
N ILE A 457 -47.27 40.83 -42.99
CA ILE A 457 -47.22 39.37 -43.05
C ILE A 457 -45.81 38.86 -42.71
N ARG A 458 -44.76 39.57 -43.17
CA ARG A 458 -43.37 39.21 -42.89
C ARG A 458 -43.05 39.38 -41.40
N GLU A 459 -43.47 40.49 -40.80
CA GLU A 459 -43.32 40.76 -39.36
C GLU A 459 -44.07 39.75 -38.49
N LEU A 460 -45.30 39.38 -38.90
CA LEU A 460 -46.06 38.36 -38.19
C LEU A 460 -45.39 36.98 -38.28
N ARG A 461 -44.80 36.64 -39.44
CA ARG A 461 -44.07 35.39 -39.65
C ARG A 461 -42.81 35.32 -38.78
N THR A 462 -42.07 36.43 -38.65
CA THR A 462 -40.92 36.51 -37.74
C THR A 462 -41.35 36.39 -36.29
N ALA A 463 -42.43 37.06 -35.88
CA ALA A 463 -42.95 36.97 -34.51
C ALA A 463 -43.42 35.54 -34.14
N VAL A 464 -44.03 34.82 -35.09
CA VAL A 464 -44.40 33.40 -34.91
C VAL A 464 -43.16 32.51 -34.82
N GLY A 465 -42.13 32.77 -35.65
CA GLY A 465 -40.84 32.08 -35.57
C GLY A 465 -40.19 32.22 -34.19
N ASP A 466 -40.07 33.46 -33.72
CA ASP A 466 -39.49 33.78 -32.40
C ASP A 466 -40.28 33.13 -31.25
N ALA A 467 -41.60 33.08 -31.34
CA ALA A 467 -42.45 32.41 -30.35
C ALA A 467 -42.27 30.88 -30.36
N CYS A 468 -42.10 30.27 -31.55
CA CYS A 468 -41.81 28.85 -31.67
C CYS A 468 -40.43 28.50 -31.10
N ASP A 469 -39.43 29.33 -31.34
CA ASP A 469 -38.07 29.09 -30.86
C ASP A 469 -37.97 29.28 -29.34
N LYS A 470 -38.63 30.31 -28.77
CA LYS A 470 -38.79 30.42 -27.30
C LYS A 470 -39.44 29.18 -26.70
N ARG A 471 -40.48 28.63 -27.35
CA ARG A 471 -41.17 27.44 -26.88
C ARG A 471 -40.32 26.17 -27.00
N LYS A 472 -39.42 26.09 -27.98
CA LYS A 472 -38.41 25.02 -28.06
C LYS A 472 -37.37 25.15 -26.95
N GLU A 473 -36.90 26.36 -26.64
CA GLU A 473 -35.96 26.59 -25.54
C GLU A 473 -36.58 26.21 -24.19
N GLU A 474 -37.84 26.58 -23.94
CA GLU A 474 -38.59 26.15 -22.76
C GLU A 474 -38.73 24.62 -22.69
N LEU A 475 -39.01 23.96 -23.81
CA LEU A 475 -39.08 22.50 -23.90
C LEU A 475 -37.73 21.84 -23.61
N MET A 476 -36.63 22.42 -24.09
CA MET A 476 -35.27 21.90 -23.85
C MET A 476 -34.88 22.07 -22.38
N ARG A 477 -35.16 23.23 -21.77
CA ARG A 477 -34.98 23.43 -20.32
C ARG A 477 -35.83 22.45 -19.51
N PHE A 478 -37.06 22.19 -19.93
CA PHE A 478 -37.91 21.18 -19.29
C PHE A 478 -37.29 19.77 -19.41
N LYS A 479 -36.76 19.39 -20.57
CA LYS A 479 -36.08 18.10 -20.77
C LYS A 479 -34.81 17.99 -19.91
N GLU A 480 -34.00 19.03 -19.85
CA GLU A 480 -32.78 19.04 -19.02
C GLU A 480 -33.10 18.92 -17.54
N THR A 481 -34.12 19.65 -17.05
CA THR A 481 -34.56 19.58 -15.65
C THR A 481 -35.24 18.26 -15.29
N THR A 482 -35.81 17.54 -16.26
CA THR A 482 -36.46 16.24 -16.04
C THR A 482 -35.57 15.03 -16.34
N ARG A 483 -34.42 15.24 -17.01
CA ARG A 483 -33.46 14.18 -17.37
C ARG A 483 -32.98 13.34 -16.17
N PRO A 484 -32.61 13.93 -15.00
CA PRO A 484 -32.19 13.14 -13.85
C PRO A 484 -33.32 12.24 -13.33
N LEU A 485 -34.57 12.68 -13.43
CA LEU A 485 -35.77 11.93 -13.03
C LEU A 485 -36.09 10.78 -13.97
N ILE A 486 -35.82 10.95 -15.27
CA ILE A 486 -35.99 9.90 -16.29
C ILE A 486 -34.92 8.82 -16.09
N GLU A 487 -33.66 9.21 -15.87
CA GLU A 487 -32.56 8.27 -15.58
C GLU A 487 -32.77 7.54 -14.23
N TYR A 488 -33.36 8.18 -13.21
CA TYR A 488 -33.60 7.56 -11.90
C TYR A 488 -34.83 6.64 -11.83
N ILE A 489 -35.87 6.92 -12.62
CA ILE A 489 -37.15 6.20 -12.52
C ILE A 489 -37.37 5.26 -13.71
N TRP A 490 -36.72 5.47 -14.86
CA TRP A 490 -37.03 4.73 -16.08
C TRP A 490 -35.74 4.32 -16.79
N ASP A 491 -35.24 3.13 -16.43
CA ASP A 491 -34.19 2.49 -17.21
C ASP A 491 -34.82 1.47 -18.18
N GLY A 492 -34.76 1.78 -19.48
CA GLY A 492 -35.16 0.86 -20.55
C GLY A 492 -36.62 0.93 -21.04
N CYS A 493 -36.83 0.38 -22.24
CA CYS A 493 -38.02 0.49 -23.09
C CYS A 493 -39.27 -0.26 -22.59
N THR A 494 -39.28 -0.73 -21.35
CA THR A 494 -40.49 -1.21 -20.66
C THR A 494 -40.74 -0.36 -19.44
N LYS A 495 -41.94 0.23 -19.43
CA LYS A 495 -42.41 1.28 -18.53
C LYS A 495 -42.47 0.91 -17.03
N GLN A 496 -41.37 0.50 -16.40
CA GLN A 496 -41.37 0.13 -14.98
C GLN A 496 -40.17 0.72 -14.22
N PRO A 497 -40.40 1.24 -13.00
CA PRO A 497 -39.32 1.73 -12.15
C PRO A 497 -38.40 0.62 -11.68
N ASN A 498 -37.11 0.93 -11.57
CA ASN A 498 -36.05 -0.02 -11.26
C ASN A 498 -36.25 -0.57 -9.84
N CYS A 499 -36.80 -1.79 -9.73
CA CYS A 499 -37.22 -2.40 -8.47
C CYS A 499 -36.04 -2.92 -7.62
N THR A 500 -34.82 -2.90 -8.15
CA THR A 500 -33.62 -3.41 -7.45
C THR A 500 -32.91 -2.35 -6.61
N ASP A 501 -33.19 -1.06 -6.82
CA ASP A 501 -32.65 0.01 -5.98
C ASP A 501 -33.50 0.15 -4.70
N LYS A 502 -32.86 0.04 -3.53
CA LYS A 502 -33.51 0.15 -2.21
C LYS A 502 -34.19 1.50 -1.99
N THR A 503 -33.70 2.56 -2.63
CA THR A 503 -34.31 3.90 -2.53
C THR A 503 -35.56 4.04 -3.40
N VAL A 504 -35.56 3.46 -4.61
CA VAL A 504 -36.73 3.41 -5.49
C VAL A 504 -37.79 2.46 -4.94
N ALA A 505 -37.38 1.32 -4.38
CA ALA A 505 -38.27 0.39 -3.69
C ALA A 505 -38.92 1.03 -2.45
N SER A 506 -38.17 1.83 -1.68
CA SER A 506 -38.72 2.54 -0.51
C SER A 506 -39.67 3.66 -0.91
N LEU A 507 -39.38 4.41 -1.98
CA LEU A 507 -40.27 5.44 -2.52
C LEU A 507 -41.52 4.84 -3.16
N ALA A 508 -41.40 3.75 -3.91
CA ALA A 508 -42.53 3.04 -4.48
C ALA A 508 -43.42 2.42 -3.38
N HIS A 509 -42.80 1.86 -2.33
CA HIS A 509 -43.52 1.36 -1.16
C HIS A 509 -44.21 2.49 -0.39
N ALA A 510 -43.54 3.64 -0.18
CA ALA A 510 -44.13 4.81 0.47
C ALA A 510 -45.29 5.40 -0.34
N LEU A 511 -45.14 5.48 -1.66
CA LEU A 511 -46.20 5.92 -2.57
C LEU A 511 -47.39 4.95 -2.53
N SER A 512 -47.14 3.63 -2.59
CA SER A 512 -48.19 2.63 -2.46
C SER A 512 -48.92 2.72 -1.12
N HIS A 513 -48.20 3.05 -0.05
CA HIS A 513 -48.78 3.19 1.28
C HIS A 513 -49.61 4.48 1.41
N GLU A 514 -49.18 5.58 0.79
CA GLU A 514 -49.97 6.82 0.73
C GLU A 514 -51.17 6.70 -0.21
N MET A 515 -51.05 5.99 -1.34
CA MET A 515 -52.19 5.65 -2.20
C MET A 515 -53.21 4.79 -1.45
N ALA A 516 -52.77 3.74 -0.76
CA ALA A 516 -53.66 2.92 0.07
C ALA A 516 -54.34 3.74 1.19
N ARG A 517 -53.61 4.69 1.80
CA ARG A 517 -54.15 5.60 2.82
C ARG A 517 -55.16 6.59 2.24
N VAL A 518 -54.95 7.06 1.02
CA VAL A 518 -55.91 7.91 0.30
C VAL A 518 -57.15 7.08 -0.07
N ASP A 519 -56.99 5.86 -0.56
CA ASP A 519 -58.09 4.95 -0.85
C ASP A 519 -58.90 4.61 0.41
N GLU A 520 -58.23 4.39 1.55
CA GLU A 520 -58.87 4.17 2.84
C GLU A 520 -59.64 5.43 3.29
N ARG A 521 -59.07 6.63 3.13
CA ARG A 521 -59.80 7.89 3.37
C ARG A 521 -60.97 8.11 2.42
N ILE A 522 -60.87 7.70 1.16
CA ILE A 522 -61.97 7.77 0.19
C ILE A 522 -63.07 6.77 0.58
N LEU A 523 -62.71 5.59 1.06
CA LEU A 523 -63.65 4.59 1.59
C LEU A 523 -64.32 5.05 2.89
N GLU A 524 -63.58 5.67 3.80
CA GLU A 524 -64.12 6.30 5.02
C GLU A 524 -65.03 7.50 4.69
N ALA A 525 -64.65 8.33 3.72
CA ALA A 525 -65.48 9.40 3.20
C ALA A 525 -66.77 8.84 2.55
N SER A 526 -66.65 7.78 1.75
CA SER A 526 -67.78 7.04 1.17
C SER A 526 -68.71 6.46 2.26
N ALA A 527 -68.15 5.93 3.35
CA ALA A 527 -68.92 5.43 4.48
C ALA A 527 -69.69 6.55 5.20
N SER A 528 -69.13 7.77 5.29
CA SER A 528 -69.83 8.94 5.84
C SER A 528 -70.94 9.48 4.92
N PHE A 529 -70.99 9.08 3.63
CA PHE A 529 -72.12 9.34 2.74
C PHE A 529 -73.21 8.24 2.78
N SER A 530 -72.98 7.12 3.46
CA SER A 530 -73.93 6.00 3.54
C SER A 530 -75.09 6.22 4.53
N SER A 531 -74.96 7.11 5.53
CA SER A 531 -76.06 7.47 6.43
C SER A 531 -76.91 8.60 5.84
N VAL A 532 -77.84 8.25 4.94
CA VAL A 532 -78.75 9.26 4.37
C VAL A 532 -79.97 9.42 5.27
N LYS A 533 -80.11 10.58 5.93
CA LYS A 533 -81.42 11.11 6.32
C LYS A 533 -82.22 11.36 5.04
N ASN A 534 -83.44 10.81 5.00
CA ASN A 534 -84.53 10.79 4.00
C ASN A 534 -84.81 12.02 3.08
N GLY A 535 -83.84 12.88 2.75
CA GLY A 535 -84.06 14.16 2.04
C GLY A 535 -83.44 14.29 0.65
N ASP A 536 -82.62 13.34 0.18
CA ASP A 536 -81.90 13.49 -1.09
C ASP A 536 -82.71 13.01 -2.30
N LYS A 537 -83.64 13.86 -2.77
CA LYS A 537 -84.57 13.58 -3.88
C LYS A 537 -83.92 13.49 -5.27
N GLN A 538 -82.70 13.98 -5.46
CA GLN A 538 -82.03 14.01 -6.78
C GLN A 538 -80.89 13.00 -6.92
N HIS A 539 -80.63 12.17 -5.91
CA HIS A 539 -79.57 11.15 -5.89
C HIS A 539 -78.16 11.67 -6.23
N LEU A 540 -77.93 12.99 -6.19
CA LEU A 540 -76.67 13.65 -6.53
C LEU A 540 -75.52 13.15 -5.67
N ARG A 541 -75.79 12.80 -4.40
CA ARG A 541 -74.76 12.31 -3.49
C ARG A 541 -74.32 10.88 -3.81
N LYS A 542 -75.22 10.02 -4.31
CA LYS A 542 -74.88 8.67 -4.82
C LYS A 542 -74.07 8.74 -6.11
N LEU A 543 -74.36 9.71 -6.98
CA LEU A 543 -73.54 9.99 -8.17
C LEU A 543 -72.12 10.41 -7.77
N TRP A 544 -71.96 11.32 -6.81
CA TRP A 544 -70.63 11.66 -6.29
C TRP A 544 -69.91 10.48 -5.64
N GLN A 545 -70.64 9.63 -4.91
CA GLN A 545 -70.09 8.40 -4.35
C GLN A 545 -69.57 7.45 -5.45
N TRP A 546 -70.34 7.21 -6.51
CA TRP A 546 -69.90 6.39 -7.64
C TRP A 546 -68.76 7.04 -8.42
N PHE A 547 -68.74 8.35 -8.57
CA PHE A 547 -67.60 9.06 -9.18
C PHE A 547 -66.30 8.80 -8.42
N LEU A 548 -66.36 8.79 -7.08
CA LEU A 548 -65.18 8.59 -6.24
C LEU A 548 -64.78 7.12 -6.04
N THR A 549 -65.72 6.17 -6.17
CA THR A 549 -65.47 4.76 -5.78
C THR A 549 -65.67 3.73 -6.90
N ASP A 550 -66.46 4.02 -7.93
CA ASP A 550 -66.80 3.05 -8.99
C ASP A 550 -67.21 3.79 -10.28
N PRO A 551 -66.24 4.32 -11.05
CA PRO A 551 -66.50 5.15 -12.23
C PRO A 551 -67.27 4.41 -13.33
N SER A 552 -67.17 3.07 -13.36
CA SER A 552 -67.96 2.18 -14.21
C SER A 552 -69.47 2.30 -13.94
N LYS A 553 -69.89 2.30 -12.67
CA LYS A 553 -71.29 2.48 -12.29
C LYS A 553 -71.78 3.89 -12.56
N LEU A 554 -70.92 4.89 -12.39
CA LEU A 554 -71.25 6.28 -12.77
C LEU A 554 -71.54 6.40 -14.27
N LEU A 555 -70.66 5.85 -15.12
CA LEU A 555 -70.83 5.88 -16.58
C LEU A 555 -72.10 5.13 -17.01
N ALA A 556 -72.43 4.01 -16.36
CA ALA A 556 -73.67 3.30 -16.61
C ALA A 556 -74.92 4.13 -16.21
N ALA A 557 -74.89 4.81 -15.07
CA ALA A 557 -75.96 5.67 -14.60
C ALA A 557 -76.14 6.92 -15.47
N VAL A 558 -75.04 7.56 -15.91
CA VAL A 558 -75.06 8.70 -16.82
C VAL A 558 -75.59 8.30 -18.20
N LYS A 559 -75.18 7.13 -18.72
CA LYS A 559 -75.75 6.57 -19.96
C LYS A 559 -77.24 6.26 -19.82
N ALA A 560 -77.67 5.70 -18.68
CA ALA A 560 -79.08 5.41 -18.43
C ALA A 560 -79.92 6.71 -18.36
N ALA A 561 -79.41 7.75 -17.71
CA ALA A 561 -80.05 9.07 -17.64
C ALA A 561 -80.12 9.76 -19.02
N GLN A 562 -79.05 9.71 -19.82
CA GLN A 562 -79.02 10.24 -21.19
C GLN A 562 -79.96 9.47 -22.14
N SER A 563 -80.17 8.17 -21.90
CA SER A 563 -81.10 7.34 -22.67
C SER A 563 -82.58 7.49 -22.29
N GLY A 564 -82.90 8.38 -21.33
CA GLY A 564 -84.29 8.66 -20.91
C GLY A 564 -84.99 7.52 -20.16
N LYS A 565 -84.27 6.50 -19.68
CA LYS A 565 -84.85 5.34 -18.97
C LYS A 565 -85.11 5.57 -17.48
N PHE A 566 -84.79 6.75 -16.96
CA PHE A 566 -85.26 7.22 -15.66
C PHE A 566 -86.24 8.36 -15.90
N ASN A 567 -87.53 8.10 -15.72
CA ASN A 567 -88.47 9.19 -15.44
C ASN A 567 -88.16 9.68 -14.03
N LEU A 568 -87.81 10.96 -13.93
CA LEU A 568 -87.69 11.71 -12.67
C LEU A 568 -88.96 11.60 -11.82
#